data_AF-A0A1R2CG39-F1
#
_entry.id   AF-A0A1R2CG39-F1
#
_cell.length_a   1.000
_cell.length_b   1.000
_cell.length_c   1.000
_cell.angle_alpha   90.00
_cell.angle_beta   90.00
_cell.angle_gamma   90.00
#
_symmetry.space_group_name_H-M   'P 1'
#
loop_
_entity.id
_entity.type
_entity.pdbx_description
1 polymer ?
#
loop_
_entity_poly.entity_id
_entity_poly.type
_entity_poly.pdbx_seq_one_letter_code
_entity_poly.pdbx_strand_id
1 'polypeptide(L)'
;MISDYGKWAYCPSYKIFSEPEIIVWGNSTTSSIYYDNLVNIIEKTDRAISRFYGKFSSNNTKWENELFFMIYNTLRINVNELYKAHLDFSKCESNKIEEVNIIVYYLFFGGLLLIGIVTSILLIFICWIERKLNFLWKVLHKKIKHNFSLTNSRIKARIDIFHDQHENTEFEPVQCQVRSFHEFNHSFYYIYKLSFFLIMPLILYFITVLIFQKNLKDYLLYRVEFNDVMLDRKVILMKLAYFTIESVAAKLTFPITSTFQGLNIFSCPSTSVVHAKEELSDTRKVFFSDEFKKILTENAWEIVYTKNDQNDNFLKYGMLSGFTYLTWEANGLVYGTKENAKQNLGKFIEDLKKIDKTFNETANVIDSNSNSIIDRELSKLLSFSIVSIIILSALTIFYYYPYFTKEQEFLKKLENFIRNIPDNDTQKSAVDK
;
A
#
# COMPACT_ATOMS: atom_id res chain seq x y z
N MET A 1 9.26 -24.85 -1.20
CA MET A 1 8.80 -24.30 0.11
C MET A 1 9.87 -24.37 1.21
N ILE A 2 10.73 -25.40 1.28
CA ILE A 2 11.77 -25.55 2.34
C ILE A 2 12.95 -24.55 2.21
N SER A 3 13.14 -23.88 1.07
CA SER A 3 14.31 -23.00 0.85
C SER A 3 14.15 -21.55 1.34
N ASP A 4 12.96 -21.15 1.84
CA ASP A 4 12.65 -19.75 2.19
C ASP A 4 12.47 -19.50 3.69
N TYR A 5 12.83 -20.46 4.57
CA TYR A 5 12.61 -20.35 6.02
C TYR A 5 13.19 -19.08 6.65
N GLY A 6 14.34 -18.59 6.20
CA GLY A 6 14.97 -17.38 6.76
C GLY A 6 14.21 -16.08 6.48
N LYS A 7 13.34 -16.04 5.46
CA LYS A 7 12.61 -14.81 5.07
C LYS A 7 11.52 -14.43 6.05
N TRP A 8 11.06 -15.37 6.88
CA TRP A 8 9.95 -15.20 7.82
C TRP A 8 10.40 -15.06 9.27
N ALA A 9 11.72 -15.00 9.51
CA ALA A 9 12.30 -14.90 10.86
C ALA A 9 11.86 -13.65 11.64
N TYR A 10 11.30 -12.65 10.96
CA TYR A 10 10.75 -11.45 11.58
C TYR A 10 9.40 -11.67 12.28
N CYS A 11 8.66 -12.75 11.96
CA CYS A 11 7.39 -13.08 12.61
C CYS A 11 7.60 -14.04 13.80
N PRO A 12 6.99 -13.79 14.97
CA PRO A 12 7.14 -14.66 16.15
C PRO A 12 6.72 -16.12 15.91
N SER A 13 5.68 -16.35 15.10
CA SER A 13 5.16 -17.69 14.80
C SER A 13 6.09 -18.52 13.92
N TYR A 14 7.22 -17.96 13.46
CA TYR A 14 8.32 -18.70 12.85
C TYR A 14 8.92 -19.77 13.78
N LYS A 15 8.85 -19.56 15.10
CA LYS A 15 9.37 -20.50 16.10
C LYS A 15 8.81 -21.91 15.95
N ILE A 16 7.56 -22.06 15.50
CA ILE A 16 6.93 -23.37 15.31
C ILE A 16 7.67 -24.29 14.32
N PHE A 17 8.46 -23.72 13.40
CA PHE A 17 9.26 -24.47 12.43
C PHE A 17 10.66 -24.85 12.95
N SER A 18 11.17 -24.12 13.94
CA SER A 18 12.55 -24.27 14.42
C SER A 18 12.65 -24.84 15.84
N GLU A 19 11.69 -24.52 16.70
CA GLU A 19 11.62 -24.91 18.11
C GLU A 19 10.59 -26.04 18.31
N PRO A 20 10.85 -27.00 19.22
CA PRO A 20 9.93 -28.08 19.52
C PRO A 20 8.79 -27.61 20.43
N GLU A 21 7.78 -26.97 19.85
CA GLU A 21 6.62 -26.43 20.57
C GLU A 21 5.33 -27.27 20.38
N ILE A 22 5.26 -28.13 19.36
CA ILE A 22 4.04 -28.87 19.03
C ILE A 22 3.98 -30.19 19.82
N ILE A 23 2.85 -30.42 20.47
CA ILE A 23 2.54 -31.65 21.22
C ILE A 23 2.29 -32.80 20.24
N VAL A 24 3.03 -33.89 20.36
CA VAL A 24 2.90 -35.09 19.52
C VAL A 24 2.59 -36.32 20.38
N TRP A 25 1.66 -37.14 19.92
CA TRP A 25 1.23 -38.38 20.57
C TRP A 25 1.94 -39.57 19.93
N GLY A 26 2.76 -40.25 20.73
CA GLY A 26 3.64 -41.31 20.24
C GLY A 26 2.96 -42.65 19.95
N ASN A 27 1.87 -42.99 20.64
CA ASN A 27 1.24 -44.30 20.49
C ASN A 27 -0.24 -44.29 20.89
N SER A 28 -1.01 -45.22 20.32
CA SER A 28 -2.45 -45.44 20.59
C SER A 28 -2.73 -46.02 21.98
N THR A 29 -1.77 -46.78 22.53
CA THR A 29 -1.92 -47.59 23.76
C THR A 29 -1.21 -47.03 24.98
N THR A 30 -0.21 -46.18 24.77
CA THR A 30 0.58 -45.53 25.82
C THR A 30 0.70 -44.08 25.41
N SER A 31 -0.06 -43.19 26.04
CA SER A 31 -0.09 -41.75 25.73
C SER A 31 1.22 -41.07 26.11
N SER A 32 2.29 -41.43 25.40
CA SER A 32 3.57 -40.74 25.44
C SER A 32 3.40 -39.46 24.64
N ILE A 33 3.43 -38.34 25.35
CA ILE A 33 3.41 -37.00 24.77
C ILE A 33 4.85 -36.52 24.68
N TYR A 34 5.29 -36.09 23.51
CA TYR A 34 6.57 -35.42 23.31
C TYR A 34 6.38 -34.15 22.49
N TYR A 35 7.33 -33.22 22.56
CA TYR A 35 7.30 -31.99 21.79
C TYR A 35 8.19 -32.11 20.55
N ASP A 36 7.73 -31.54 19.44
CA ASP A 36 8.47 -31.54 18.19
C ASP A 36 8.18 -30.27 17.38
N ASN A 37 9.01 -30.01 16.36
CA ASN A 37 8.77 -28.90 15.44
C ASN A 37 7.94 -29.36 14.24
N LEU A 38 7.28 -28.42 13.55
CA LEU A 38 6.36 -28.73 12.47
C LEU A 38 7.01 -29.49 11.31
N VAL A 39 8.27 -29.18 10.99
CA VAL A 39 9.03 -29.82 9.90
C VAL A 39 9.22 -31.31 10.20
N ASN A 40 9.68 -31.63 11.40
CA ASN A 40 9.89 -32.99 11.86
C ASN A 40 8.59 -33.78 11.88
N ILE A 41 7.47 -33.16 12.27
CA ILE A 41 6.18 -33.87 12.27
C ILE A 41 5.74 -34.15 10.83
N ILE A 42 5.89 -33.22 9.89
CA ILE A 42 5.58 -33.47 8.47
C ILE A 42 6.42 -34.63 7.92
N GLU A 43 7.73 -34.67 8.19
CA GLU A 43 8.59 -35.79 7.79
C GLU A 43 8.22 -37.12 8.48
N LYS A 44 7.79 -37.07 9.74
CA LYS A 44 7.30 -38.25 10.46
C LYS A 44 5.97 -38.73 9.89
N THR A 45 5.09 -37.82 9.49
CA THR A 45 3.83 -38.12 8.81
C THR A 45 4.08 -38.79 7.46
N ASP A 46 4.98 -38.26 6.64
CA ASP A 46 5.31 -38.86 5.34
C ASP A 46 5.88 -40.29 5.48
N ARG A 47 6.77 -40.47 6.46
CA ARG A 47 7.27 -41.80 6.83
C ARG A 47 6.16 -42.73 7.34
N ALA A 48 5.21 -42.21 8.12
CA ALA A 48 4.08 -42.98 8.62
C ALA A 48 3.13 -43.40 7.48
N ILE A 49 2.84 -42.50 6.52
CA ILE A 49 2.04 -42.78 5.32
C ILE A 49 2.71 -43.90 4.50
N SER A 50 4.01 -43.75 4.23
CA SER A 50 4.78 -44.74 3.46
C SER A 50 4.77 -46.12 4.12
N ARG A 51 4.96 -46.17 5.45
CA ARG A 51 4.89 -47.42 6.23
C ARG A 51 3.50 -48.01 6.28
N PHE A 52 2.47 -47.18 6.45
CA PHE A 52 1.08 -47.61 6.41
C PHE A 52 0.77 -48.27 5.07
N TYR A 53 1.09 -47.61 3.96
CA TYR A 53 0.85 -48.14 2.62
C TYR A 53 1.58 -49.47 2.41
N GLY A 54 2.87 -49.55 2.76
CA GLY A 54 3.64 -50.79 2.65
C GLY A 54 3.04 -51.94 3.48
N LYS A 55 2.63 -51.67 4.73
CA LYS A 55 2.00 -52.67 5.61
C LYS A 55 0.64 -53.10 5.08
N PHE A 56 -0.19 -52.16 4.65
CA PHE A 56 -1.52 -52.40 4.11
C PHE A 56 -1.46 -53.25 2.83
N SER A 57 -0.57 -52.90 1.89
CA SER A 57 -0.35 -53.68 0.66
C SER A 57 0.19 -55.09 0.93
N SER A 58 0.97 -55.27 2.00
CA SER A 58 1.47 -56.59 2.45
C SER A 58 0.46 -57.39 3.29
N ASN A 59 -0.77 -56.88 3.48
CA ASN A 59 -1.81 -57.48 4.30
C ASN A 59 -1.41 -57.70 5.78
N ASN A 60 -0.46 -56.91 6.29
CA ASN A 60 0.00 -56.96 7.66
C ASN A 60 -0.95 -56.14 8.56
N THR A 61 -1.57 -56.77 9.56
CA THR A 61 -2.58 -56.13 10.43
C THR A 61 -2.03 -55.11 11.43
N LYS A 62 -0.70 -55.02 11.61
CA LYS A 62 -0.06 -54.09 12.55
C LYS A 62 0.13 -52.68 11.99
N TRP A 63 -0.90 -52.08 11.42
CA TRP A 63 -0.89 -50.71 10.86
C TRP A 63 -1.56 -49.66 11.76
N GLU A 64 -2.15 -50.09 12.89
CA GLU A 64 -2.95 -49.26 13.79
C GLU A 64 -2.17 -48.06 14.34
N ASN A 65 -0.89 -48.22 14.65
CA ASN A 65 -0.06 -47.15 15.20
C ASN A 65 0.30 -46.09 14.14
N GLU A 66 0.56 -46.50 12.90
CA GLU A 66 0.77 -45.55 11.81
C GLU A 66 -0.52 -44.80 11.48
N LEU A 67 -1.67 -45.49 11.47
CA LEU A 67 -2.97 -44.86 11.26
C LEU A 67 -3.32 -43.89 12.40
N PHE A 68 -3.06 -44.28 13.64
CA PHE A 68 -3.19 -43.42 14.81
C PHE A 68 -2.36 -42.15 14.66
N PHE A 69 -1.08 -42.30 14.31
CA PHE A 69 -0.19 -41.16 14.11
C PHE A 69 -0.72 -40.22 13.02
N MET A 70 -1.19 -40.75 11.88
CA MET A 70 -1.73 -39.95 10.79
C MET A 70 -3.00 -39.19 11.20
N ILE A 71 -3.95 -39.84 11.87
CA ILE A 71 -5.22 -39.20 12.25
C ILE A 71 -5.01 -38.18 13.37
N TYR A 72 -4.28 -38.54 14.42
CA TYR A 72 -4.15 -37.70 15.62
C TYR A 72 -3.10 -36.61 15.48
N ASN A 73 -1.90 -36.93 14.98
CA ASN A 73 -0.84 -35.93 14.89
C ASN A 73 -0.97 -35.08 13.63
N THR A 74 -1.28 -35.68 12.48
CA THR A 74 -1.41 -34.91 11.24
C THR A 74 -2.74 -34.18 11.15
N LEU A 75 -3.86 -34.91 11.22
CA LEU A 75 -5.17 -34.36 10.85
C LEU A 75 -5.73 -33.42 11.93
N ARG A 76 -5.41 -33.67 13.20
CA ARG A 76 -5.86 -32.84 14.31
C ARG A 76 -4.83 -31.80 14.74
N ILE A 77 -3.64 -32.24 15.13
CA ILE A 77 -2.65 -31.34 15.74
C ILE A 77 -1.97 -30.48 14.68
N ASN A 78 -1.37 -31.09 13.65
CA ASN A 78 -0.66 -30.32 12.64
C ASN A 78 -1.57 -29.38 11.89
N VAL A 79 -2.76 -29.81 11.45
CA VAL A 79 -3.69 -28.91 10.73
C VAL A 79 -4.10 -27.74 11.62
N ASN A 80 -4.37 -27.95 12.90
CA ASN A 80 -4.75 -26.87 13.82
C ASN A 80 -3.60 -25.92 14.13
N GLU A 81 -2.40 -26.45 14.36
CA GLU A 81 -1.21 -25.64 14.62
C GLU A 81 -0.71 -24.92 13.35
N LEU A 82 -0.81 -25.55 12.18
CA LEU A 82 -0.60 -24.90 10.87
C LEU A 82 -1.58 -23.77 10.64
N TYR A 83 -2.85 -24.00 10.96
CA TYR A 83 -3.91 -23.00 10.84
C TYR A 83 -3.63 -21.79 11.73
N LYS A 84 -3.32 -22.01 13.01
CA LYS A 84 -2.93 -20.93 13.94
C LYS A 84 -1.68 -20.19 13.47
N ALA A 85 -0.64 -20.93 13.07
CA ALA A 85 0.59 -20.33 12.56
C ALA A 85 0.29 -19.46 11.34
N HIS A 86 -0.55 -19.93 10.41
CA HIS A 86 -0.97 -19.16 9.25
C HIS A 86 -1.70 -17.87 9.62
N LEU A 87 -2.69 -17.93 10.52
CA LEU A 87 -3.38 -16.73 11.01
C LEU A 87 -2.42 -15.72 11.64
N ASP A 88 -1.45 -16.20 12.42
CA ASP A 88 -0.44 -15.32 13.00
C ASP A 88 0.51 -14.73 11.95
N PHE A 89 0.88 -15.49 10.92
CA PHE A 89 1.67 -14.96 9.79
C PHE A 89 0.92 -13.89 9.02
N SER A 90 -0.37 -14.12 8.76
CA SER A 90 -1.23 -13.12 8.13
C SER A 90 -1.35 -11.85 8.95
N LYS A 91 -1.56 -12.00 10.27
CA LYS A 91 -1.59 -10.86 11.19
C LYS A 91 -0.26 -10.12 11.22
N CYS A 92 0.86 -10.86 11.21
CA CYS A 92 2.20 -10.28 11.15
C CYS A 92 2.44 -9.49 9.86
N GLU A 93 2.06 -10.04 8.71
CA GLU A 93 2.11 -9.36 7.40
C GLU A 93 1.22 -8.11 7.37
N SER A 94 -0.03 -8.23 7.84
CA SER A 94 -0.97 -7.11 7.92
C SER A 94 -0.44 -5.97 8.80
N ASN A 95 0.07 -6.30 9.99
CA ASN A 95 0.69 -5.33 10.89
C ASN A 95 1.89 -4.64 10.24
N LYS A 96 2.73 -5.39 9.52
CA LYS A 96 3.88 -4.84 8.80
C LYS A 96 3.44 -3.88 7.69
N ILE A 97 2.36 -4.18 6.96
CA ILE A 97 1.78 -3.26 5.97
C ILE A 97 1.26 -1.98 6.65
N GLU A 98 0.65 -2.10 7.83
CA GLU A 98 0.23 -0.94 8.63
C GLU A 98 1.43 -0.09 9.14
N GLU A 99 2.51 -0.73 9.56
CA GLU A 99 3.74 -0.04 9.96
C GLU A 99 4.38 0.73 8.80
N VAL A 100 4.42 0.14 7.60
CA VAL A 100 4.89 0.83 6.39
C VAL A 100 4.05 2.08 6.13
N ASN A 101 2.72 1.99 6.32
CA ASN A 101 1.83 3.13 6.17
C ASN A 101 2.12 4.24 7.21
N ILE A 102 2.42 3.87 8.46
CA ILE A 102 2.84 4.82 9.49
C ILE A 102 4.15 5.53 9.09
N ILE A 103 5.13 4.78 8.58
CA ILE A 103 6.40 5.34 8.08
C ILE A 103 6.15 6.30 6.92
N VAL A 104 5.26 5.95 5.99
CA VAL A 104 4.87 6.83 4.87
C VAL A 104 4.24 8.13 5.39
N TYR A 105 3.39 8.08 6.42
CA TYR A 105 2.86 9.30 7.04
C TYR A 105 3.95 10.13 7.73
N TYR A 106 4.92 9.52 8.41
CA TYR A 106 6.05 10.26 8.97
C TYR A 106 6.89 10.93 7.89
N LEU A 107 7.15 10.23 6.78
CA LEU A 107 7.82 10.81 5.62
C LEU A 107 7.00 11.96 5.02
N PHE A 108 5.67 11.81 4.96
CA PHE A 108 4.75 12.86 4.50
C PHE A 108 4.82 14.12 5.35
N PHE A 109 4.70 13.98 6.68
CA PHE A 109 4.82 15.12 7.60
C PHE A 109 6.24 15.71 7.60
N GLY A 110 7.27 14.88 7.50
CA GLY A 110 8.65 15.33 7.34
C GLY A 110 8.85 16.16 6.07
N GLY A 111 8.29 15.70 4.94
CA GLY A 111 8.29 16.43 3.68
C GLY A 111 7.55 17.78 3.77
N LEU A 112 6.36 17.81 4.37
CA LEU A 112 5.61 19.04 4.61
C LEU A 112 6.38 20.03 5.49
N LEU A 113 7.05 19.53 6.54
CA LEU A 113 7.86 20.36 7.44
C LEU A 113 9.05 20.96 6.70
N LEU A 114 9.76 20.18 5.87
CA LEU A 114 10.85 20.68 5.03
C LEU A 114 10.37 21.75 4.04
N ILE A 115 9.25 21.51 3.35
CA ILE A 115 8.64 22.49 2.45
C ILE A 115 8.25 23.76 3.23
N GLY A 116 7.71 23.61 4.44
CA GLY A 116 7.35 24.73 5.32
C GLY A 116 8.56 25.57 5.74
N ILE A 117 9.69 24.94 6.07
CA ILE A 117 10.94 25.64 6.38
C ILE A 117 11.46 26.40 5.16
N VAL A 118 11.50 25.76 3.99
CA VAL A 118 11.94 26.38 2.73
C VAL A 118 11.04 27.56 2.37
N THR A 119 9.72 27.40 2.53
CA THR A 119 8.73 28.47 2.31
C THR A 119 8.97 29.65 3.25
N SER A 120 9.25 29.38 4.52
CA SER A 120 9.51 30.42 5.52
C SER A 120 10.78 31.21 5.17
N ILE A 121 11.85 30.53 4.77
CA ILE A 121 13.10 31.17 4.30
C ILE A 121 12.83 32.04 3.06
N LEU A 122 12.07 31.53 2.09
CA LEU A 122 11.68 32.28 0.89
C LEU A 122 10.87 33.52 1.23
N LEU A 123 9.90 33.44 2.14
CA LEU A 123 9.11 34.59 2.58
C LEU A 123 9.97 35.66 3.25
N ILE A 124 10.89 35.28 4.14
CA ILE A 124 11.84 36.21 4.76
C ILE A 124 12.68 36.90 3.67
N PHE A 125 13.14 36.16 2.68
CA PHE A 125 13.94 36.69 1.58
C PHE A 125 13.15 37.68 0.70
N ILE A 126 11.89 37.37 0.37
CA ILE A 126 11.00 38.27 -0.37
C ILE A 126 10.79 39.56 0.42
N CYS A 127 10.47 39.48 1.72
CA CYS A 127 10.29 40.65 2.57
C CYS A 127 11.57 41.50 2.65
N TRP A 128 12.74 40.87 2.64
CA TRP A 128 14.01 41.59 2.63
C TRP A 128 14.28 42.30 1.30
N ILE A 129 14.03 41.64 0.16
CA ILE A 129 14.12 42.25 -1.17
C ILE A 129 13.18 43.45 -1.27
N GLU A 130 11.93 43.29 -0.84
CA GLU A 130 10.94 44.36 -0.90
C GLU A 130 11.39 45.61 -0.14
N ARG A 131 11.92 45.44 1.09
CA ARG A 131 12.48 46.56 1.86
C ARG A 131 13.60 47.27 1.12
N LYS A 132 14.50 46.53 0.47
CA LYS A 132 15.62 47.09 -0.30
C LYS A 132 15.16 47.77 -1.58
N LEU A 133 14.20 47.19 -2.29
CA LEU A 133 13.61 47.76 -3.50
C LEU A 133 12.88 49.07 -3.21
N ASN A 134 12.06 49.10 -2.14
CA ASN A 134 11.38 50.30 -1.67
C ASN A 134 12.36 51.39 -1.24
N PHE A 135 13.49 51.02 -0.62
CA PHE A 135 14.56 51.96 -0.31
C PHE A 135 15.22 52.53 -1.57
N LEU A 136 15.61 51.68 -2.53
CA LEU A 136 16.18 52.10 -3.82
C LEU A 136 15.23 53.04 -4.57
N TRP A 137 13.94 52.71 -4.59
CA TRP A 137 12.92 53.55 -5.20
C TRP A 137 12.77 54.91 -4.53
N LYS A 138 12.77 54.95 -3.19
CA LYS A 138 12.76 56.20 -2.40
C LYS A 138 13.98 57.08 -2.73
N VAL A 139 15.17 56.48 -2.82
CA VAL A 139 16.41 57.21 -3.18
C VAL A 139 16.33 57.74 -4.62
N LEU A 140 15.93 56.91 -5.57
CA LEU A 140 15.78 57.30 -6.97
C LEU A 140 14.80 58.46 -7.13
N HIS A 141 13.61 58.36 -6.51
CA HIS A 141 12.61 59.42 -6.55
C HIS A 141 13.12 60.73 -5.94
N LYS A 142 13.84 60.66 -4.81
CA LYS A 142 14.46 61.85 -4.18
C LYS A 142 15.47 62.51 -5.12
N LYS A 143 16.35 61.73 -5.76
CA LYS A 143 17.35 62.24 -6.72
C LYS A 143 16.71 62.86 -7.96
N ILE A 144 15.69 62.21 -8.54
CA ILE A 144 14.95 62.73 -9.70
C ILE A 144 14.26 64.04 -9.34
N LYS A 145 13.54 64.10 -8.21
CA LYS A 145 12.84 65.33 -7.78
C LYS A 145 13.81 66.50 -7.58
N HIS A 146 14.94 66.24 -6.94
CA HIS A 146 15.98 67.25 -6.70
C HIS A 146 16.58 67.77 -8.01
N ASN A 147 17.02 66.86 -8.89
CA ASN A 147 17.64 67.25 -10.16
C ASN A 147 16.65 67.86 -11.16
N PHE A 148 15.38 67.46 -11.14
CA PHE A 148 14.33 68.10 -11.91
C PHE A 148 14.10 69.55 -11.44
N SER A 149 13.97 69.77 -10.12
CA SER A 149 13.84 71.12 -9.55
C SER A 149 15.05 71.99 -9.91
N LEU A 150 16.27 71.42 -9.79
CA LEU A 150 17.50 72.12 -10.11
C LEU A 150 17.60 72.46 -11.61
N THR A 151 17.30 71.51 -12.50
CA THR A 151 17.31 71.72 -13.95
C THR A 151 16.26 72.75 -14.36
N ASN A 152 15.05 72.66 -13.83
CA ASN A 152 13.99 73.63 -14.07
C ASN A 152 14.38 75.03 -13.59
N SER A 153 14.98 75.15 -12.40
CA SER A 153 15.49 76.44 -11.90
C SER A 153 16.60 77.02 -12.79
N ARG A 154 17.52 76.19 -13.31
CA ARG A 154 18.60 76.61 -14.21
C ARG A 154 18.08 77.01 -15.61
N ILE A 155 17.08 76.30 -16.12
CA ILE A 155 16.43 76.64 -17.40
C ILE A 155 15.68 77.96 -17.25
N LYS A 156 14.89 78.13 -16.19
CA LYS A 156 14.19 79.39 -15.90
C LYS A 156 15.17 80.55 -15.74
N ALA A 157 16.21 80.39 -14.92
CA ALA A 157 17.25 81.42 -14.76
C ALA A 157 17.93 81.81 -16.09
N ARG A 158 18.15 80.83 -16.99
CA ARG A 158 18.67 81.14 -18.35
C ARG A 158 17.65 81.87 -19.21
N ILE A 159 16.38 81.48 -19.16
CA ILE A 159 15.30 82.14 -19.91
C ILE A 159 15.14 83.59 -19.43
N ASP A 160 15.16 83.81 -18.12
CA ASP A 160 15.04 85.16 -17.51
C ASP A 160 16.19 86.07 -17.97
N ILE A 161 17.43 85.54 -18.02
CA ILE A 161 18.61 86.27 -18.53
C ILE A 161 18.48 86.60 -20.03
N PHE A 162 17.92 85.70 -20.83
CA PHE A 162 17.81 85.89 -22.29
C PHE A 162 16.67 86.81 -22.71
N HIS A 163 15.64 86.97 -21.87
CA HIS A 163 14.45 87.77 -22.18
C HIS A 163 14.38 89.13 -21.46
N ASP A 164 15.39 89.47 -20.65
CA ASP A 164 15.52 90.74 -19.92
C ASP A 164 14.23 91.17 -19.20
N GLN A 165 13.47 90.19 -18.71
CA GLN A 165 12.27 90.41 -17.91
C GLN A 165 12.68 90.71 -16.46
N HIS A 166 13.20 91.91 -16.24
CA HIS A 166 13.39 92.47 -14.89
C HIS A 166 12.08 93.05 -14.33
N GLU A 167 10.98 92.29 -14.40
CA GLU A 167 9.75 92.62 -13.67
C GLU A 167 9.64 91.76 -12.41
N ASN A 168 9.62 92.47 -11.27
CA ASN A 168 9.38 91.99 -9.92
C ASN A 168 8.11 91.12 -9.82
N THR A 169 8.22 89.87 -10.25
CA THR A 169 7.21 88.87 -9.98
C THR A 169 7.70 88.11 -8.75
N GLU A 170 7.09 88.37 -7.60
CA GLU A 170 7.33 87.60 -6.40
C GLU A 170 7.24 86.11 -6.73
N PHE A 171 8.34 85.42 -6.46
CA PHE A 171 8.51 84.01 -6.76
C PHE A 171 7.48 83.20 -5.99
N GLU A 172 6.37 82.83 -6.62
CA GLU A 172 5.66 81.63 -6.18
C GLU A 172 6.57 80.45 -6.53
N PRO A 173 7.10 79.71 -5.53
CA PRO A 173 7.71 78.43 -5.84
C PRO A 173 6.62 77.63 -6.55
N VAL A 174 6.89 77.18 -7.78
CA VAL A 174 6.09 76.13 -8.38
C VAL A 174 6.22 74.94 -7.45
N GLN A 175 5.35 74.86 -6.45
CA GLN A 175 5.09 73.66 -5.70
C GLN A 175 4.54 72.73 -6.76
N CYS A 176 5.41 71.89 -7.34
CA CYS A 176 4.95 70.66 -7.93
C CYS A 176 4.17 69.96 -6.80
N GLN A 177 2.85 70.08 -6.81
CA GLN A 177 1.94 69.20 -6.10
C GLN A 177 2.09 67.83 -6.74
N VAL A 178 3.21 67.18 -6.44
CA VAL A 178 3.41 65.78 -6.71
C VAL A 178 2.45 65.09 -5.77
N ARG A 179 1.36 64.54 -6.33
CA ARG A 179 0.38 63.71 -5.63
C ARG A 179 1.08 62.78 -4.63
N SER A 180 0.43 62.60 -3.48
CA SER A 180 0.88 61.73 -2.41
C SER A 180 1.32 60.36 -2.93
N PHE A 181 2.55 60.05 -2.54
CA PHE A 181 3.26 58.77 -2.55
C PHE A 181 2.34 57.55 -2.75
N HIS A 182 2.35 56.93 -3.92
CA HIS A 182 1.92 55.53 -4.04
C HIS A 182 3.13 54.64 -3.70
N GLU A 183 3.05 53.94 -2.57
CA GLU A 183 3.98 52.86 -2.27
C GLU A 183 3.87 51.81 -3.38
N PHE A 184 4.96 51.58 -4.10
CA PHE A 184 5.02 50.63 -5.20
C PHE A 184 4.97 49.21 -4.62
N ASN A 185 3.77 48.64 -4.55
CA ASN A 185 3.54 47.36 -3.87
C ASN A 185 3.81 46.18 -4.81
N HIS A 186 5.09 45.84 -5.02
CA HIS A 186 5.50 44.69 -5.84
C HIS A 186 5.33 43.32 -5.11
N SER A 187 5.04 43.30 -3.81
CA SER A 187 5.10 42.08 -2.99
C SER A 187 4.14 40.98 -3.43
N PHE A 188 2.89 41.33 -3.78
CA PHE A 188 1.89 40.38 -4.22
C PHE A 188 2.27 39.65 -5.51
N TYR A 189 2.98 40.32 -6.43
CA TYR A 189 3.44 39.70 -7.68
C TYR A 189 4.53 38.66 -7.44
N TYR A 190 5.52 38.97 -6.59
CA TYR A 190 6.58 38.03 -6.21
C TYR A 190 6.02 36.86 -5.40
N ILE A 191 5.11 37.11 -4.46
CA ILE A 191 4.45 36.08 -3.65
C ILE A 191 3.63 35.14 -4.55
N TYR A 192 2.84 35.67 -5.48
CA TYR A 192 2.04 34.85 -6.39
C TYR A 192 2.91 33.94 -7.26
N LYS A 193 3.99 34.46 -7.87
CA LYS A 193 4.90 33.66 -8.70
C LYS A 193 5.66 32.61 -7.92
N LEU A 194 6.11 32.93 -6.70
CA LEU A 194 6.82 31.98 -5.84
C LEU A 194 5.87 30.97 -5.19
N SER A 195 4.59 31.31 -5.00
CA SER A 195 3.59 30.38 -4.49
C SER A 195 3.37 29.21 -5.46
N PHE A 196 3.46 29.43 -6.77
CA PHE A 196 3.35 28.36 -7.76
C PHE A 196 4.46 27.30 -7.59
N PHE A 197 5.66 27.72 -7.16
CA PHE A 197 6.80 26.84 -6.91
C PHE A 197 6.56 25.91 -5.72
N LEU A 198 5.76 26.34 -4.76
CA LEU A 198 5.46 25.58 -3.54
C LEU A 198 4.22 24.71 -3.70
N ILE A 199 3.17 25.25 -4.34
CA ILE A 199 1.90 24.55 -4.52
C ILE A 199 2.07 23.34 -5.45
N MET A 200 2.83 23.45 -6.53
CA MET A 200 2.96 22.36 -7.50
C MET A 200 3.59 21.08 -6.92
N PRO A 201 4.78 21.12 -6.27
CA PRO A 201 5.33 19.96 -5.58
C PRO A 201 4.38 19.41 -4.51
N LEU A 202 3.70 20.28 -3.78
CA LEU A 202 2.78 19.87 -2.72
C LEU A 202 1.58 19.09 -3.27
N ILE A 203 0.99 19.53 -4.40
CA ILE A 203 -0.07 18.79 -5.10
C ILE A 203 0.43 17.43 -5.58
N LEU A 204 1.59 17.37 -6.24
CA LEU A 204 2.17 16.11 -6.74
C LEU A 204 2.46 15.13 -5.59
N TYR A 205 2.96 15.65 -4.47
CA TYR A 205 3.23 14.86 -3.27
C TYR A 205 1.94 14.32 -2.63
N PHE A 206 0.89 15.15 -2.60
CA PHE A 206 -0.43 14.74 -2.11
C PHE A 206 -1.07 13.66 -2.99
N ILE A 207 -0.97 13.79 -4.32
CA ILE A 207 -1.41 12.77 -5.27
C ILE A 207 -0.67 11.44 -5.03
N THR A 208 0.64 11.50 -4.81
CA THR A 208 1.48 10.33 -4.53
C THR A 208 0.99 9.55 -3.32
N VAL A 209 0.70 10.25 -2.21
CA VAL A 209 0.26 9.61 -0.96
C VAL A 209 -1.20 9.16 -1.02
N LEU A 210 -2.11 10.02 -1.49
CA LEU A 210 -3.55 9.70 -1.43
C LEU A 210 -4.01 8.69 -2.49
N ILE A 211 -3.38 8.68 -3.66
CA ILE A 211 -3.81 7.82 -4.76
C ILE A 211 -2.93 6.58 -4.79
N PHE A 212 -1.63 6.74 -5.05
CA PHE A 212 -0.75 5.61 -5.32
C PHE A 212 -0.44 4.79 -4.06
N GLN A 213 -0.05 5.43 -2.95
CA GLN A 213 0.28 4.71 -1.71
C GLN A 213 -0.95 4.05 -1.09
N LYS A 214 -2.10 4.74 -1.08
CA LYS A 214 -3.36 4.16 -0.61
C LYS A 214 -3.76 2.93 -1.42
N ASN A 215 -3.75 3.03 -2.76
CA ASN A 215 -4.08 1.90 -3.61
C ASN A 215 -3.12 0.72 -3.36
N LEU A 216 -1.82 0.97 -3.28
CA LEU A 216 -0.81 -0.07 -3.03
C LEU A 216 -1.04 -0.77 -1.68
N LYS A 217 -1.35 -0.01 -0.63
CA LYS A 217 -1.72 -0.55 0.68
C LYS A 217 -2.95 -1.46 0.58
N ASP A 218 -4.02 -0.96 -0.03
CA ASP A 218 -5.26 -1.70 -0.16
C ASP A 218 -5.01 -3.03 -0.91
N TYR A 219 -4.26 -3.01 -2.02
CA TYR A 219 -3.87 -4.22 -2.75
C TYR A 219 -3.07 -5.22 -1.92
N LEU A 220 -2.14 -4.74 -1.08
CA LEU A 220 -1.33 -5.60 -0.20
C LEU A 220 -2.18 -6.25 0.90
N LEU A 221 -3.07 -5.49 1.55
CA LEU A 221 -3.96 -6.02 2.59
C LEU A 221 -4.94 -7.04 2.03
N TYR A 222 -5.60 -6.73 0.91
CA TYR A 222 -6.55 -7.65 0.29
C TYR A 222 -5.88 -8.94 -0.17
N ARG A 223 -4.59 -8.91 -0.58
CA ARG A 223 -3.84 -10.13 -0.91
C ARG A 223 -3.70 -11.04 0.31
N VAL A 224 -3.38 -10.47 1.48
CA VAL A 224 -3.24 -11.22 2.72
C VAL A 224 -4.58 -11.81 3.14
N GLU A 225 -5.65 -11.00 3.19
CA GLU A 225 -7.01 -11.47 3.50
C GLU A 225 -7.49 -12.56 2.53
N PHE A 226 -7.15 -12.44 1.24
CA PHE A 226 -7.51 -13.44 0.26
C PHE A 226 -6.85 -14.79 0.52
N ASN A 227 -5.55 -14.78 0.80
CA ASN A 227 -4.81 -16.00 1.08
C ASN A 227 -5.35 -16.72 2.31
N ASP A 228 -5.68 -15.97 3.37
CA ASP A 228 -6.33 -16.51 4.57
C ASP A 228 -7.63 -17.20 4.23
N VAL A 229 -8.52 -16.48 3.55
CA VAL A 229 -9.86 -16.94 3.21
C VAL A 229 -9.83 -18.17 2.28
N MET A 230 -8.84 -18.26 1.38
CA MET A 230 -8.60 -19.47 0.58
C MET A 230 -8.13 -20.64 1.44
N LEU A 231 -7.15 -20.42 2.33
CA LEU A 231 -6.59 -21.48 3.18
C LEU A 231 -7.63 -21.99 4.18
N ASP A 232 -8.41 -21.10 4.77
CA ASP A 232 -9.55 -21.41 5.63
C ASP A 232 -10.52 -22.35 4.92
N ARG A 233 -10.91 -22.03 3.68
CA ARG A 233 -11.81 -22.90 2.89
C ARG A 233 -11.21 -24.27 2.61
N LYS A 234 -9.91 -24.36 2.34
CA LYS A 234 -9.23 -25.64 2.15
C LYS A 234 -9.26 -26.47 3.44
N VAL A 235 -8.94 -25.86 4.58
CA VAL A 235 -8.98 -26.52 5.89
C VAL A 235 -10.39 -26.99 6.24
N ILE A 236 -11.40 -26.13 6.05
CA ILE A 236 -12.81 -26.47 6.30
C ILE A 236 -13.27 -27.59 5.37
N LEU A 237 -12.86 -27.58 4.10
CA LEU A 237 -13.18 -28.66 3.16
C LEU A 237 -12.55 -30.00 3.57
N MET A 238 -11.29 -29.99 4.03
CA MET A 238 -10.63 -31.20 4.54
C MET A 238 -11.34 -31.73 5.80
N LYS A 239 -11.77 -30.85 6.71
CA LYS A 239 -12.59 -31.21 7.88
C LYS A 239 -13.92 -31.83 7.44
N LEU A 240 -14.63 -31.20 6.50
CA LEU A 240 -15.89 -31.70 5.94
C LEU A 240 -15.70 -33.11 5.39
N ALA A 241 -14.71 -33.31 4.52
CA ALA A 241 -14.40 -34.60 3.92
C ALA A 241 -14.12 -35.68 4.99
N TYR A 242 -13.28 -35.37 5.97
CA TYR A 242 -12.95 -36.30 7.06
C TYR A 242 -14.19 -36.72 7.85
N PHE A 243 -14.99 -35.77 8.33
CA PHE A 243 -16.17 -36.09 9.14
C PHE A 243 -17.30 -36.75 8.35
N THR A 244 -17.41 -36.46 7.05
CA THR A 244 -18.33 -37.19 6.16
C THR A 244 -17.90 -38.66 6.02
N ILE A 245 -16.62 -38.94 5.76
CA ILE A 245 -16.10 -40.31 5.65
C ILE A 245 -16.30 -41.06 6.96
N GLU A 246 -15.99 -40.43 8.10
CA GLU A 246 -16.16 -41.06 9.42
C GLU A 246 -17.64 -41.34 9.74
N SER A 247 -18.55 -40.44 9.37
CA SER A 247 -19.99 -40.65 9.52
C SER A 247 -20.49 -41.85 8.69
N VAL A 248 -19.98 -42.00 7.47
CA VAL A 248 -20.29 -43.14 6.60
C VAL A 248 -19.69 -44.43 7.16
N ALA A 249 -18.45 -44.38 7.66
CA ALA A 249 -17.77 -45.53 8.28
C ALA A 249 -18.52 -46.02 9.54
N ALA A 250 -19.03 -45.10 10.37
CA ALA A 250 -19.87 -45.42 11.52
C ALA A 250 -21.15 -46.18 11.12
N LYS A 251 -21.84 -45.76 10.05
CA LYS A 251 -23.01 -46.47 9.51
C LYS A 251 -22.67 -47.85 8.93
N LEU A 252 -21.44 -48.01 8.45
CA LEU A 252 -20.91 -49.25 7.87
C LEU A 252 -20.24 -50.16 8.93
N THR A 253 -20.37 -49.86 10.23
CA THR A 253 -19.81 -50.62 11.37
C THR A 253 -18.27 -50.63 11.48
N PHE A 254 -17.58 -49.67 10.87
CA PHE A 254 -16.12 -49.50 10.98
C PHE A 254 -15.68 -48.07 11.35
N PRO A 255 -16.21 -47.43 12.41
CA PRO A 255 -15.72 -46.11 12.79
C PRO A 255 -14.29 -46.17 13.35
N ILE A 256 -13.50 -45.12 13.11
CA ILE A 256 -12.17 -44.93 13.73
C ILE A 256 -12.29 -44.97 15.26
N THR A 257 -13.38 -44.46 15.82
CA THR A 257 -13.66 -44.51 17.27
C THR A 257 -13.78 -45.94 17.83
N SER A 258 -14.18 -46.92 17.02
CA SER A 258 -14.15 -48.34 17.42
C SER A 258 -12.75 -48.96 17.34
N THR A 259 -11.87 -48.40 16.52
CA THR A 259 -10.49 -48.87 16.33
C THR A 259 -9.58 -48.39 17.46
N PHE A 260 -9.80 -47.17 17.96
CA PHE A 260 -9.03 -46.58 19.05
C PHE A 260 -9.91 -46.38 20.30
N GLN A 261 -10.16 -47.47 21.03
CA GLN A 261 -10.96 -47.44 22.26
C GLN A 261 -10.30 -46.54 23.31
N GLY A 262 -11.05 -45.58 23.87
CA GLY A 262 -10.62 -44.73 25.00
C GLY A 262 -10.08 -43.35 24.62
N LEU A 263 -9.85 -43.06 23.34
CA LEU A 263 -9.45 -41.73 22.86
C LEU A 263 -10.62 -41.07 22.12
N ASN A 264 -11.64 -40.63 22.86
CA ASN A 264 -12.79 -39.92 22.29
C ASN A 264 -12.46 -38.43 22.11
N ILE A 265 -11.45 -38.14 21.29
CA ILE A 265 -10.91 -36.77 21.15
C ILE A 265 -11.48 -36.01 19.95
N PHE A 266 -12.29 -36.69 19.13
CA PHE A 266 -13.01 -36.07 18.02
C PHE A 266 -14.46 -35.83 18.41
N SER A 267 -14.95 -34.64 18.09
CA SER A 267 -16.36 -34.28 18.18
C SER A 267 -17.22 -35.26 17.38
N CYS A 268 -18.50 -35.37 17.73
CA CYS A 268 -19.42 -36.23 16.99
C CYS A 268 -19.36 -35.91 15.47
N PRO A 269 -19.11 -36.90 14.59
CA PRO A 269 -18.89 -36.65 13.16
C PRO A 269 -20.06 -35.93 12.48
N SER A 270 -21.30 -36.32 12.77
CA SER A 270 -22.49 -35.74 12.16
C SER A 270 -22.69 -34.27 12.51
N THR A 271 -22.47 -33.88 13.77
CA THR A 271 -22.52 -32.47 14.20
C THR A 271 -21.37 -31.66 13.61
N SER A 272 -20.21 -32.27 13.46
CA SER A 272 -19.01 -31.61 12.89
C SER A 272 -19.17 -31.31 11.40
N VAL A 273 -19.91 -32.13 10.66
CA VAL A 273 -20.30 -31.84 9.27
C VAL A 273 -21.22 -30.62 9.18
N VAL A 274 -22.17 -30.48 10.11
CA VAL A 274 -23.05 -29.29 10.16
C VAL A 274 -22.25 -28.02 10.44
N HIS A 275 -21.35 -28.07 11.42
CA HIS A 275 -20.48 -26.94 11.75
C HIS A 275 -19.57 -26.55 10.58
N ALA A 276 -18.90 -27.52 9.95
CA ALA A 276 -18.04 -27.25 8.80
C ALA A 276 -18.81 -26.64 7.61
N LYS A 277 -20.08 -27.02 7.42
CA LYS A 277 -20.97 -26.40 6.43
C LYS A 277 -21.27 -24.94 6.75
N GLU A 278 -21.57 -24.63 8.00
CA GLU A 278 -21.85 -23.26 8.44
C GLU A 278 -20.61 -22.37 8.24
N GLU A 279 -19.44 -22.84 8.67
CA GLU A 279 -18.16 -22.16 8.43
C GLU A 279 -17.91 -21.93 6.93
N LEU A 280 -18.11 -22.95 6.09
CA LEU A 280 -17.94 -22.83 4.63
C LEU A 280 -18.93 -21.82 4.02
N SER A 281 -20.16 -21.77 4.56
CA SER A 281 -21.17 -20.79 4.16
C SER A 281 -20.79 -19.36 4.56
N ASP A 282 -20.16 -19.17 5.72
CA ASP A 282 -19.72 -17.84 6.14
C ASP A 282 -18.54 -17.32 5.31
N THR A 283 -17.60 -18.18 4.92
CA THR A 283 -16.51 -17.78 4.00
C THR A 283 -17.04 -17.25 2.66
N ARG A 284 -18.24 -17.67 2.23
CA ARG A 284 -18.88 -17.17 1.00
C ARG A 284 -19.10 -15.66 1.04
N LYS A 285 -19.47 -15.08 2.19
CA LYS A 285 -19.76 -13.64 2.31
C LYS A 285 -18.54 -12.80 1.97
N VAL A 286 -17.36 -13.26 2.38
CA VAL A 286 -16.08 -12.57 2.16
C VAL A 286 -15.70 -12.57 0.68
N PHE A 287 -15.89 -13.70 0.00
CA PHE A 287 -15.63 -13.87 -1.44
C PHE A 287 -16.46 -12.93 -2.33
N PHE A 288 -17.70 -12.62 -1.94
CA PHE A 288 -18.60 -11.74 -2.71
C PHE A 288 -18.44 -10.24 -2.41
N SER A 289 -17.53 -9.88 -1.49
CA SER A 289 -17.24 -8.48 -1.19
C SER A 289 -16.65 -7.75 -2.39
N ASP A 290 -16.90 -6.44 -2.49
CA ASP A 290 -16.40 -5.63 -3.61
C ASP A 290 -14.90 -5.38 -3.51
N GLU A 291 -14.35 -5.54 -2.31
CA GLU A 291 -12.93 -5.55 -1.98
C GLU A 291 -12.21 -6.71 -2.66
N PHE A 292 -12.76 -7.93 -2.53
CA PHE A 292 -12.19 -9.14 -3.15
C PHE A 292 -12.23 -9.10 -4.68
N LYS A 293 -13.23 -8.43 -5.28
CA LYS A 293 -13.28 -8.23 -6.74
C LYS A 293 -12.12 -7.38 -7.27
N LYS A 294 -11.59 -6.44 -6.48
CA LYS A 294 -10.54 -5.51 -6.94
C LYS A 294 -9.20 -6.18 -7.17
N ILE A 295 -8.96 -7.30 -6.48
CA ILE A 295 -7.69 -8.05 -6.54
C ILE A 295 -7.75 -9.26 -7.47
N LEU A 296 -8.95 -9.68 -7.87
CA LEU A 296 -9.14 -10.77 -8.82
C LEU A 296 -9.08 -10.21 -10.24
N THR A 297 -8.18 -10.77 -11.05
CA THR A 297 -8.23 -10.58 -12.50
C THR A 297 -9.46 -11.26 -13.07
N GLU A 298 -9.86 -10.86 -14.28
CA GLU A 298 -10.96 -11.48 -15.00
C GLU A 298 -10.79 -13.01 -15.12
N ASN A 299 -9.57 -13.48 -15.42
CA ASN A 299 -9.26 -14.91 -15.46
C ASN A 299 -9.44 -15.62 -14.10
N ALA A 300 -9.01 -15.00 -13.00
CA ALA A 300 -9.19 -15.58 -11.67
C ALA A 300 -10.66 -15.58 -11.24
N TRP A 301 -11.37 -14.50 -11.56
CA TRP A 301 -12.81 -14.39 -11.38
C TRP A 301 -13.54 -15.50 -12.15
N GLU A 302 -13.11 -15.77 -13.39
CA GLU A 302 -13.67 -16.84 -14.21
C GLU A 302 -13.49 -18.23 -13.61
N ILE A 303 -12.32 -18.56 -13.08
CA ILE A 303 -12.09 -19.86 -12.45
C ILE A 303 -12.93 -20.03 -11.18
N VAL A 304 -13.10 -18.95 -10.40
CA VAL A 304 -13.83 -18.98 -9.13
C VAL A 304 -15.36 -18.97 -9.33
N TYR A 305 -15.86 -18.20 -10.31
CA TYR A 305 -17.28 -17.86 -10.43
C TYR A 305 -17.92 -18.15 -11.79
N THR A 306 -17.14 -18.16 -12.87
CA THR A 306 -17.67 -18.23 -14.23
C THR A 306 -17.51 -19.63 -14.82
N LYS A 307 -18.28 -19.90 -15.86
CA LYS A 307 -18.50 -21.23 -16.42
C LYS A 307 -17.20 -21.82 -16.96
N ASN A 308 -16.77 -22.94 -16.39
CA ASN A 308 -15.73 -23.77 -17.01
C ASN A 308 -16.39 -24.57 -18.14
N ASP A 309 -15.94 -24.39 -19.39
CA ASP A 309 -16.52 -25.03 -20.58
C ASP A 309 -16.16 -26.53 -20.71
N GLN A 310 -15.48 -27.09 -19.71
CA GLN A 310 -15.26 -28.53 -19.62
C GLN A 310 -16.53 -29.22 -19.10
N ASN A 311 -16.90 -30.34 -19.71
CA ASN A 311 -18.13 -31.14 -19.53
C ASN A 311 -18.47 -31.62 -18.09
N ASP A 312 -17.85 -31.11 -17.03
CA ASP A 312 -18.11 -31.47 -15.64
C ASP A 312 -19.23 -30.58 -15.05
N ASN A 313 -20.45 -31.15 -14.94
CA ASN A 313 -21.61 -30.50 -14.30
C ASN A 313 -21.32 -30.01 -12.86
N PHE A 314 -20.33 -30.61 -12.20
CA PHE A 314 -19.87 -30.30 -10.84
C PHE A 314 -19.23 -28.91 -10.70
N LEU A 315 -18.41 -28.49 -11.68
CA LEU A 315 -17.69 -27.20 -11.68
C LEU A 315 -18.30 -26.20 -12.67
N LYS A 316 -19.54 -26.43 -13.09
CA LYS A 316 -20.21 -25.67 -14.14
C LYS A 316 -20.31 -24.16 -13.85
N TYR A 317 -20.32 -23.75 -12.58
CA TYR A 317 -20.31 -22.34 -12.17
C TYR A 317 -19.09 -22.04 -11.30
N GLY A 318 -17.94 -22.59 -11.69
CA GLY A 318 -16.66 -22.39 -11.03
C GLY A 318 -16.50 -23.16 -9.73
N MET A 319 -15.48 -22.78 -8.97
CA MET A 319 -15.13 -23.44 -7.73
C MET A 319 -16.25 -23.35 -6.67
N LEU A 320 -16.99 -22.24 -6.64
CA LEU A 320 -18.02 -22.00 -5.63
C LEU A 320 -19.23 -22.94 -5.76
N SER A 321 -19.60 -23.33 -6.99
CA SER A 321 -20.63 -24.35 -7.20
C SER A 321 -20.17 -25.72 -6.75
N GLY A 322 -18.91 -26.05 -7.01
CA GLY A 322 -18.31 -27.30 -6.57
C GLY A 322 -18.32 -27.43 -5.04
N PHE A 323 -17.92 -26.39 -4.31
CA PHE A 323 -18.00 -26.35 -2.85
C PHE A 323 -19.43 -26.56 -2.33
N THR A 324 -20.40 -25.90 -2.98
CA THR A 324 -21.81 -26.05 -2.65
C THR A 324 -22.24 -27.50 -2.88
N TYR A 325 -21.94 -28.07 -4.05
CA TYR A 325 -22.23 -29.47 -4.39
C TYR A 325 -21.65 -30.45 -3.37
N LEU A 326 -20.36 -30.33 -3.02
CA LEU A 326 -19.75 -31.20 -2.01
C LEU A 326 -20.43 -31.10 -0.65
N THR A 327 -20.89 -29.91 -0.26
CA THR A 327 -21.64 -29.70 0.97
C THR A 327 -23.01 -30.41 0.94
N TRP A 328 -23.67 -30.42 -0.21
CA TRP A 328 -24.91 -31.15 -0.43
C TRP A 328 -24.69 -32.67 -0.40
N GLU A 329 -23.70 -33.17 -1.13
CA GLU A 329 -23.34 -34.59 -1.15
C GLU A 329 -22.90 -35.09 0.23
N ALA A 330 -22.11 -34.31 0.96
CA ALA A 330 -21.73 -34.61 2.34
C ALA A 330 -22.95 -34.84 3.23
N ASN A 331 -23.97 -33.96 3.15
CA ASN A 331 -25.23 -34.16 3.87
C ASN A 331 -26.00 -35.40 3.39
N GLY A 332 -26.06 -35.62 2.07
CA GLY A 332 -26.69 -36.80 1.49
C GLY A 332 -26.07 -38.12 1.98
N LEU A 333 -24.75 -38.17 2.13
CA LEU A 333 -24.02 -39.31 2.67
C LEU A 333 -24.25 -39.48 4.19
N VAL A 334 -24.23 -38.38 4.94
CA VAL A 334 -24.37 -38.38 6.42
C VAL A 334 -25.79 -38.67 6.86
N TYR A 335 -26.83 -38.24 6.13
CA TYR A 335 -28.23 -38.42 6.53
C TYR A 335 -29.01 -39.41 5.64
N GLY A 336 -28.44 -39.87 4.52
CA GLY A 336 -29.05 -40.87 3.64
C GLY A 336 -28.93 -42.33 4.14
N THR A 337 -29.43 -43.25 3.31
CA THR A 337 -29.41 -44.70 3.57
C THR A 337 -28.00 -45.30 3.44
N LYS A 338 -27.81 -46.51 4.01
CA LYS A 338 -26.54 -47.25 3.97
C LYS A 338 -26.12 -47.62 2.53
N GLU A 339 -27.05 -48.11 1.71
CA GLU A 339 -26.82 -48.34 0.26
C GLU A 339 -26.35 -47.07 -0.46
N ASN A 340 -27.01 -45.93 -0.22
CA ASN A 340 -26.67 -44.66 -0.85
C ASN A 340 -25.25 -44.21 -0.49
N ALA A 341 -24.89 -44.37 0.79
CA ALA A 341 -23.55 -44.05 1.27
C ALA A 341 -22.47 -44.93 0.59
N LYS A 342 -22.73 -46.23 0.42
CA LYS A 342 -21.79 -47.15 -0.23
C LYS A 342 -21.60 -46.87 -1.72
N GLN A 343 -22.68 -46.51 -2.42
CA GLN A 343 -22.63 -46.24 -3.86
C GLN A 343 -21.96 -44.88 -4.17
N ASN A 344 -22.22 -43.86 -3.37
CA ASN A 344 -21.81 -42.48 -3.70
C ASN A 344 -20.49 -42.03 -3.06
N LEU A 345 -19.95 -42.77 -2.09
CA LEU A 345 -18.68 -42.41 -1.43
C LEU A 345 -17.51 -42.32 -2.43
N GLY A 346 -17.43 -43.24 -3.39
CA GLY A 346 -16.37 -43.22 -4.41
C GLY A 346 -16.41 -41.95 -5.26
N LYS A 347 -17.61 -41.57 -5.72
CA LYS A 347 -17.84 -40.34 -6.48
C LYS A 347 -17.50 -39.09 -5.66
N PHE A 348 -17.91 -39.05 -4.39
CA PHE A 348 -17.59 -37.94 -3.48
C PHE A 348 -16.07 -37.75 -3.32
N ILE A 349 -15.30 -38.84 -3.20
CA ILE A 349 -13.83 -38.79 -3.11
C ILE A 349 -13.21 -38.29 -4.43
N GLU A 350 -13.73 -38.71 -5.57
CA GLU A 350 -13.27 -38.22 -6.89
C GLU A 350 -13.54 -36.72 -7.05
N ASP A 351 -14.76 -36.26 -6.70
CA ASP A 351 -15.15 -34.85 -6.76
C ASP A 351 -14.32 -33.99 -5.79
N LEU A 352 -13.99 -34.50 -4.60
CA LEU A 352 -13.04 -33.87 -3.67
C LEU A 352 -11.65 -33.67 -4.27
N LYS A 353 -11.10 -34.70 -4.93
CA LYS A 353 -9.79 -34.61 -5.60
C LYS A 353 -9.80 -33.59 -6.74
N LYS A 354 -10.90 -33.55 -7.51
CA LYS A 354 -11.07 -32.56 -8.58
C LYS A 354 -11.06 -31.14 -8.02
N ILE A 355 -11.81 -30.89 -6.93
CA ILE A 355 -11.82 -29.56 -6.30
C ILE A 355 -10.47 -29.17 -5.71
N ASP A 356 -9.74 -30.09 -5.06
CA ASP A 356 -8.41 -29.75 -4.53
C ASP A 356 -7.43 -29.40 -5.66
N LYS A 357 -7.50 -30.12 -6.79
CA LYS A 357 -6.72 -29.78 -7.98
C LYS A 357 -7.07 -28.38 -8.50
N THR A 358 -8.36 -28.09 -8.69
CA THR A 358 -8.83 -26.77 -9.13
C THR A 358 -8.44 -25.68 -8.12
N PHE A 359 -8.50 -25.96 -6.81
CA PHE A 359 -8.05 -25.02 -5.78
C PHE A 359 -6.57 -24.67 -5.94
N ASN A 360 -5.71 -25.68 -6.10
CA ASN A 360 -4.27 -25.46 -6.24
C ASN A 360 -3.94 -24.68 -7.53
N GLU A 361 -4.63 -24.97 -8.64
CA GLU A 361 -4.51 -24.19 -9.89
C GLU A 361 -4.95 -22.74 -9.68
N THR A 362 -6.10 -22.54 -9.03
CA THR A 362 -6.67 -21.21 -8.74
C THR A 362 -5.74 -20.39 -7.84
N ALA A 363 -5.22 -21.00 -6.77
CA ALA A 363 -4.29 -20.35 -5.84
C ALA A 363 -3.02 -19.86 -6.55
N ASN A 364 -2.44 -20.69 -7.43
CA ASN A 364 -1.25 -20.31 -8.20
C ASN A 364 -1.52 -19.16 -9.19
N VAL A 365 -2.66 -19.22 -9.90
CA VAL A 365 -3.07 -18.16 -10.82
C VAL A 365 -3.28 -16.85 -10.06
N ILE A 366 -3.91 -16.91 -8.90
CA ILE A 366 -4.20 -15.71 -8.11
C ILE A 366 -2.94 -15.13 -7.48
N ASP A 367 -2.03 -15.95 -6.96
CA ASP A 367 -0.76 -15.46 -6.42
C ASP A 367 0.05 -14.72 -7.49
N SER A 368 0.21 -15.34 -8.68
CA SER A 368 0.86 -14.71 -9.84
C SER A 368 0.19 -13.39 -10.24
N ASN A 369 -1.15 -13.38 -10.31
CA ASN A 369 -1.90 -12.19 -10.68
C ASN A 369 -1.79 -11.07 -9.64
N SER A 370 -1.88 -11.40 -8.36
CA SER A 370 -1.74 -10.42 -7.27
C SER A 370 -0.37 -9.75 -7.30
N ASN A 371 0.71 -10.52 -7.52
CA ASN A 371 2.05 -9.99 -7.72
C ASN A 371 2.09 -9.03 -8.93
N SER A 372 1.53 -9.44 -10.06
CA SER A 372 1.52 -8.59 -11.28
C SER A 372 0.77 -7.27 -11.09
N ILE A 373 -0.33 -7.26 -10.32
CA ILE A 373 -1.11 -6.05 -10.02
C ILE A 373 -0.28 -5.13 -9.12
N ILE A 374 0.34 -5.67 -8.07
CA ILE A 374 1.19 -4.92 -7.14
C ILE A 374 2.39 -4.32 -7.89
N ASP A 375 3.07 -5.11 -8.72
CA ASP A 375 4.21 -4.66 -9.53
C ASP A 375 3.82 -3.56 -10.52
N ARG A 376 2.60 -3.65 -11.10
CA ARG A 376 2.05 -2.63 -11.99
C ARG A 376 1.77 -1.33 -11.24
N GLU A 377 1.16 -1.38 -10.06
CA GLU A 377 0.91 -0.18 -9.25
C GLU A 377 2.21 0.46 -8.76
N LEU A 378 3.21 -0.35 -8.39
CA LEU A 378 4.55 0.12 -8.05
C LEU A 378 5.23 0.78 -9.26
N SER A 379 5.11 0.19 -10.44
CA SER A 379 5.63 0.75 -11.70
C SER A 379 4.94 2.07 -12.05
N LYS A 380 3.63 2.20 -11.82
CA LYS A 380 2.89 3.46 -12.01
C LYS A 380 3.37 4.53 -11.03
N LEU A 381 3.56 4.19 -9.76
CA LEU A 381 4.10 5.10 -8.74
C LEU A 381 5.51 5.60 -9.12
N LEU A 382 6.40 4.71 -9.54
CA LEU A 382 7.74 5.06 -10.01
C LEU A 382 7.68 5.96 -11.24
N SER A 383 6.87 5.60 -12.25
CA SER A 383 6.70 6.39 -13.47
C SER A 383 6.16 7.79 -13.17
N PHE A 384 5.15 7.89 -12.29
CA PHE A 384 4.59 9.16 -11.85
C PHE A 384 5.64 10.03 -11.13
N SER A 385 6.46 9.42 -10.27
CA SER A 385 7.53 10.11 -9.56
C SER A 385 8.60 10.66 -10.52
N ILE A 386 9.03 9.87 -11.50
CA ILE A 386 10.00 10.28 -12.53
C ILE A 386 9.44 11.44 -13.37
N VAL A 387 8.20 11.32 -13.85
CA VAL A 387 7.53 12.37 -14.63
C VAL A 387 7.38 13.65 -13.80
N SER A 388 7.01 13.53 -12.53
CA SER A 388 6.91 14.66 -11.60
C SER A 388 8.24 15.39 -11.44
N ILE A 389 9.35 14.66 -11.27
CA ILE A 389 10.70 15.24 -11.18
C ILE A 389 11.08 15.94 -12.47
N ILE A 390 10.77 15.37 -13.64
CA ILE A 390 11.04 15.98 -14.95
C ILE A 390 10.25 17.29 -15.10
N ILE A 391 8.96 17.30 -14.74
CA ILE A 391 8.11 18.50 -14.81
C ILE A 391 8.64 19.59 -13.88
N LEU A 392 9.00 19.26 -12.64
CA LEU A 392 9.57 20.22 -11.69
C LEU A 392 10.92 20.78 -12.17
N SER A 393 11.75 19.94 -12.78
CA SER A 393 13.03 20.36 -13.37
C SER A 393 12.81 21.30 -14.55
N ALA A 394 11.88 20.96 -15.45
CA ALA A 394 11.52 21.80 -16.59
C ALA A 394 10.95 23.15 -16.14
N LEU A 395 10.06 23.18 -15.14
CA LEU A 395 9.57 24.43 -14.55
C LEU A 395 10.72 25.28 -14.00
N THR A 396 11.68 24.66 -13.32
CA THR A 396 12.85 25.35 -12.76
C THR A 396 13.70 26.00 -13.86
N ILE A 397 13.99 25.26 -14.94
CA ILE A 397 14.86 25.72 -16.03
C ILE A 397 14.17 26.73 -16.95
N PHE A 398 12.92 26.47 -17.36
CA PHE A 398 12.25 27.26 -18.40
C PHE A 398 11.42 28.41 -17.86
N TYR A 399 10.95 28.35 -16.61
CA TYR A 399 10.12 29.40 -16.02
C TYR A 399 10.89 30.22 -14.99
N TYR A 400 11.46 29.57 -13.97
CA TYR A 400 12.06 30.28 -12.85
C TYR A 400 13.42 30.88 -13.17
N TYR A 401 14.33 30.11 -13.79
CA TYR A 401 15.66 30.60 -14.15
C TYR A 401 15.63 31.88 -15.01
N PRO A 402 14.89 31.95 -16.14
CA PRO A 402 14.84 33.17 -16.94
C PRO A 402 14.13 34.32 -16.21
N TYR A 403 13.15 34.01 -15.33
CA TYR A 403 12.51 35.02 -14.51
C TYR A 403 13.50 35.69 -13.55
N PHE A 404 14.24 34.91 -12.76
CA PHE A 404 15.24 35.45 -11.84
C PHE A 404 16.37 36.17 -12.55
N THR A 405 16.79 35.71 -13.74
CA THR A 405 17.82 36.37 -14.54
C THR A 405 17.38 37.76 -14.99
N LYS A 406 16.14 37.88 -15.51
CA LYS A 406 15.56 39.18 -15.91
C LYS A 406 15.43 40.15 -14.74
N GLU A 407 15.04 39.66 -13.57
CA GLU A 407 14.95 40.47 -12.35
C GLU A 407 16.34 40.98 -11.92
N GLN A 408 17.36 40.12 -11.94
CA GLN A 408 18.74 40.54 -11.65
C GLN A 408 19.27 41.59 -12.63
N GLU A 409 18.99 41.46 -13.93
CA GLU A 409 19.36 42.46 -14.93
C GLU A 409 18.62 43.79 -14.72
N PHE A 410 17.34 43.75 -14.38
CA PHE A 410 16.55 44.95 -14.06
C PHE A 410 17.13 45.70 -12.86
N LEU A 411 17.46 44.97 -11.78
CA LEU A 411 18.08 45.55 -10.58
C LEU A 411 19.44 46.19 -10.88
N LYS A 412 20.30 45.52 -11.68
CA LYS A 412 21.59 46.09 -12.12
C LYS A 412 21.41 47.38 -12.93
N LYS A 413 20.41 47.43 -13.83
CA LYS A 413 20.11 48.64 -14.61
C LYS A 413 19.62 49.78 -13.72
N LEU A 414 18.76 49.49 -12.75
CA LEU A 414 18.28 50.46 -11.77
C LEU A 414 19.42 51.05 -10.94
N GLU A 415 20.32 50.19 -10.45
CA GLU A 415 21.50 50.60 -9.67
C GLU A 415 22.45 51.48 -10.50
N ASN A 416 22.76 51.07 -11.74
CA ASN A 416 23.56 51.87 -12.66
C ASN A 416 22.93 53.24 -12.95
N PHE A 417 21.60 53.29 -13.12
CA PHE A 417 20.89 54.55 -13.33
C PHE A 417 21.00 55.47 -12.10
N ILE A 418 20.81 54.94 -10.88
CA ILE A 418 20.96 55.70 -9.63
C ILE A 418 22.38 56.25 -9.45
N ARG A 419 23.40 55.48 -9.85
CA ARG A 419 24.81 55.88 -9.77
C ARG A 419 25.17 56.98 -10.76
N ASN A 420 24.57 56.97 -11.96
CA ASN A 420 24.86 57.96 -13.01
C ASN A 420 24.13 59.30 -12.82
N ILE A 421 23.16 59.37 -11.90
CA ILE A 421 22.54 60.64 -11.53
C ILE A 421 23.53 61.42 -10.64
N PRO A 422 24.01 62.61 -11.06
CA PRO A 422 25.02 63.36 -10.32
C PRO A 422 24.53 63.69 -8.91
N ASP A 423 25.35 63.35 -7.92
CA ASP A 423 25.25 63.85 -6.55
C ASP A 423 26.08 65.13 -6.43
N ASN A 424 25.54 66.15 -5.77
CA ASN A 424 26.03 67.54 -5.80
C ASN A 424 27.43 67.78 -5.16
N ASP A 425 28.16 66.76 -4.72
CA ASP A 425 29.44 66.98 -4.02
C ASP A 425 30.59 67.39 -4.98
N THR A 426 30.46 67.18 -6.29
CA THR A 426 31.51 67.55 -7.25
C THR A 426 31.47 69.00 -7.73
N GLN A 427 30.48 69.81 -7.35
CA GLN A 427 30.44 71.24 -7.71
C GLN A 427 31.06 72.18 -6.65
N LYS A 428 31.32 71.72 -5.42
CA LYS A 428 32.04 72.55 -4.43
C LYS A 428 33.53 72.69 -4.72
N SER A 429 34.15 71.75 -5.43
CA SER A 429 35.59 71.82 -5.73
C SER A 429 35.96 72.56 -7.02
N ALA A 430 34.99 73.04 -7.78
CA ALA A 430 35.21 73.77 -9.03
C ALA A 430 34.94 75.28 -8.93
N VAL A 431 34.56 75.78 -7.74
CA VAL A 431 34.35 77.21 -7.47
C VAL A 431 35.51 77.82 -6.67
N ASP A 432 36.43 76.99 -6.14
CA ASP A 432 37.66 77.44 -5.47
C ASP A 432 38.93 77.24 -6.33
N LYS A 433 38.84 77.46 -7.65
CA LYS A 433 40.02 77.60 -8.52
C LYS A 433 39.91 78.81 -9.44
#